data_AF-A0A5R8Z4F0-F1
#
_entry.id   AF-A0A5R8Z4F0-F1
#
_cell.length_a   1.000
_cell.length_b   1.000
_cell.length_c   1.000
_cell.angle_alpha   90.00
_cell.angle_beta   90.00
_cell.angle_gamma   90.00
#
_symmetry.space_group_name_H-M   'P 1'
#
loop_
_entity.id
_entity.type
_entity.pdbx_description
1 polymer ?
#
loop_
_entity_poly.entity_id
_entity_poly.type
_entity_poly.pdbx_seq_one_letter_code
_entity_poly.pdbx_strand_id
1 'polypeptide(L)'
;MPDQLDAPPTDTGERHRVPALGLDATLDLPGLLADHLRTAGDETVRQALASGQTIRRGHGYSVRITAPLALHRAALEQSAALANAGPTERKAHRVYAARVTAVQATRLHPS
;
A
#
# COMPACT_ATOMS: atom_id res chain seq x y z
N MET A 1 33.92 -28.02 -30.33
CA MET A 1 33.39 -27.52 -29.04
C MET A 1 32.25 -26.57 -29.38
N PRO A 2 30.99 -26.86 -29.01
CA PRO A 2 29.83 -26.10 -29.47
C PRO A 2 29.59 -24.81 -28.66
N ASP A 3 28.83 -23.92 -29.30
CA ASP A 3 28.15 -22.68 -28.89
C ASP A 3 28.03 -22.36 -27.39
N GLN A 4 28.56 -21.20 -27.01
CA GLN A 4 28.16 -20.50 -25.79
C GLN A 4 27.07 -19.47 -26.15
N LEU A 5 25.82 -19.94 -26.08
CA LEU A 5 24.62 -19.11 -26.23
C LEU A 5 24.60 -17.93 -25.24
N ASP A 6 24.03 -16.84 -25.73
CA ASP A 6 23.46 -15.70 -25.01
C ASP A 6 23.01 -16.02 -23.58
N ALA A 7 23.61 -15.34 -22.60
CA ALA A 7 23.00 -15.16 -21.29
C ALA A 7 22.42 -13.73 -21.23
N PRO A 8 21.09 -13.53 -21.30
CA PRO A 8 20.54 -12.24 -20.94
C PRO A 8 20.67 -12.05 -19.42
N PRO A 9 21.15 -10.89 -18.93
CA PRO A 9 20.96 -10.53 -17.55
C PRO A 9 19.55 -9.95 -17.44
N THR A 10 18.67 -10.61 -16.68
CA THR A 10 17.67 -9.98 -15.80
C THR A 10 16.62 -11.02 -15.40
N ASP A 11 16.70 -11.51 -14.18
CA ASP A 11 15.49 -11.63 -13.37
C ASP A 11 15.81 -11.05 -11.98
N THR A 12 15.84 -9.72 -11.94
CA THR A 12 15.85 -8.98 -10.68
C THR A 12 14.46 -9.06 -10.10
N GLY A 13 14.29 -10.04 -9.21
CA GLY A 13 13.19 -10.10 -8.26
C GLY A 13 11.86 -10.36 -8.92
N GLU A 14 11.53 -11.63 -9.07
CA GLU A 14 10.17 -12.09 -8.78
C GLU A 14 9.71 -11.41 -7.50
N ARG A 15 8.99 -10.28 -7.66
CA ARG A 15 8.18 -9.73 -6.60
C ARG A 15 7.20 -10.84 -6.30
N HIS A 16 7.49 -11.58 -5.25
CA HIS A 16 6.70 -12.67 -4.74
C HIS A 16 5.32 -12.12 -4.42
N ARG A 17 4.47 -12.03 -5.45
CA ARG A 17 3.05 -11.76 -5.34
C ARG A 17 2.50 -13.06 -4.78
N VAL A 18 2.54 -13.16 -3.45
CA VAL A 18 1.68 -14.10 -2.74
C VAL A 18 0.26 -13.88 -3.26
N PRO A 19 -0.40 -14.90 -3.83
CA PRO A 19 -1.77 -14.76 -4.29
C PRO A 19 -2.64 -14.75 -3.04
N ALA A 20 -2.84 -13.57 -2.46
CA ALA A 20 -3.88 -13.40 -1.48
C ALA A 20 -5.21 -13.53 -2.22
N LEU A 21 -5.92 -14.62 -1.98
CA LEU A 21 -7.26 -14.94 -2.46
C LEU A 21 -8.31 -13.98 -1.88
N GLY A 22 -8.14 -12.69 -2.14
CA GLY A 22 -9.04 -11.62 -1.75
C GLY A 22 -8.80 -10.46 -2.70
N LEU A 23 -9.82 -10.15 -3.50
CA LEU A 23 -9.80 -9.11 -4.54
C LEU A 23 -8.89 -7.94 -4.14
N ASP A 24 -7.87 -7.64 -4.93
CA ASP A 24 -7.00 -6.49 -4.64
C ASP A 24 -7.82 -5.20 -4.71
N ALA A 25 -7.59 -4.29 -3.77
CA ALA A 25 -8.14 -2.94 -3.78
C ALA A 25 -7.03 -1.98 -4.20
N THR A 26 -7.34 -1.02 -5.06
CA THR A 26 -6.43 0.10 -5.31
C THR A 26 -6.86 1.26 -4.44
N LEU A 27 -6.06 1.62 -3.45
CA LEU A 27 -6.33 2.72 -2.53
C LEU A 27 -5.16 3.70 -2.48
N ASP A 28 -5.51 4.98 -2.37
CA ASP A 28 -4.54 6.04 -2.14
C ASP A 28 -4.31 6.22 -0.63
N LEU A 29 -3.06 6.14 -0.20
CA LEU A 29 -2.62 6.36 1.17
C LEU A 29 -1.99 7.76 1.28
N PRO A 30 -2.39 8.60 2.24
CA PRO A 30 -1.76 9.92 2.43
C PRO A 30 -0.26 9.79 2.72
N GLY A 31 0.55 10.68 2.16
CA GLY A 31 2.01 10.62 2.27
C GLY A 31 2.53 10.60 3.70
N LEU A 32 1.85 11.31 4.61
CA LEU A 32 2.20 11.28 6.03
C LEU A 32 2.04 9.89 6.66
N LEU A 33 1.01 9.12 6.28
CA LEU A 33 0.89 7.72 6.72
C LEU A 33 1.94 6.85 6.02
N ALA A 34 2.26 7.15 4.76
CA ALA A 34 3.26 6.38 4.01
C ALA A 34 4.62 6.47 4.69
N ASP A 35 5.02 7.69 5.08
CA ASP A 35 6.28 7.93 5.77
C ASP A 35 6.33 7.22 7.12
N HIS A 36 5.25 7.30 7.91
CA HIS A 36 5.19 6.57 9.18
C HIS A 36 5.27 5.04 8.98
N LEU A 37 4.49 4.48 8.05
CA LEU A 37 4.43 3.04 7.82
C LEU A 37 5.70 2.49 7.16
N ARG A 38 6.48 3.31 6.45
CA ARG A 38 7.83 2.93 5.99
C ARG A 38 8.79 2.68 7.13
N THR A 39 8.60 3.31 8.29
CA THR A 39 9.46 3.18 9.46
C THR A 39 8.89 2.22 10.51
N ALA A 40 7.60 2.33 10.80
CA ALA A 40 6.93 1.60 11.89
C ALA A 40 6.06 0.43 11.41
N GLY A 41 5.80 0.32 10.11
CA GLY A 41 4.98 -0.74 9.54
C GLY A 41 5.72 -2.08 9.46
N ASP A 42 4.93 -3.16 9.43
CA ASP A 42 5.46 -4.49 9.19
C ASP A 42 6.09 -4.62 7.78
N GLU A 43 6.84 -5.70 7.55
CA GLU A 43 7.52 -5.91 6.27
C GLU A 43 6.53 -5.95 5.10
N THR A 44 5.37 -6.58 5.27
CA THR A 44 4.37 -6.72 4.20
C THR A 44 3.80 -5.36 3.76
N VAL A 45 3.48 -4.49 4.71
CA VAL A 45 3.03 -3.11 4.47
C VAL A 45 4.14 -2.29 3.83
N ARG A 46 5.38 -2.44 4.28
CA ARG A 46 6.54 -1.76 3.68
C ARG A 46 6.78 -2.18 2.24
N GLN A 47 6.66 -3.47 1.92
CA GLN A 47 6.75 -3.99 0.55
C GLN A 47 5.60 -3.48 -0.34
N ALA A 48 4.38 -3.41 0.20
CA ALA A 48 3.24 -2.83 -0.50
C ALA A 48 3.44 -1.33 -0.80
N LEU A 49 4.03 -0.58 0.13
CA LEU A 49 4.40 0.84 -0.08
C LEU A 49 5.51 1.00 -1.10
N ALA A 50 6.51 0.11 -1.10
CA ALA A 50 7.62 0.13 -2.05
C ALA A 50 7.19 -0.20 -3.49
N SER A 51 6.18 -1.06 -3.64
CA SER A 51 5.56 -1.37 -4.93
C SER A 51 4.49 -0.35 -5.36
N GLY A 52 4.07 0.53 -4.46
CA GLY A 52 3.06 1.57 -4.70
C GLY A 52 3.57 2.74 -5.53
N GLN A 53 2.66 3.41 -6.25
CA GLN A 53 2.96 4.60 -7.05
C GLN A 53 2.80 5.87 -6.22
N THR A 54 3.87 6.67 -6.11
CA THR A 54 3.80 8.00 -5.47
C THR A 54 3.17 9.02 -6.42
N ILE A 55 2.07 9.63 -6.00
CA ILE A 55 1.32 10.66 -6.72
C ILE A 55 1.48 11.98 -5.97
N ARG A 56 2.09 12.99 -6.60
CA ARG A 56 2.24 14.34 -6.04
C ARG A 56 1.02 15.20 -6.36
N ARG A 57 0.48 15.90 -5.35
CA ARG A 57 -0.71 16.77 -5.45
C ARG A 57 -0.44 18.05 -4.65
N GLY A 58 0.01 19.11 -5.31
CA GLY A 58 0.34 20.39 -4.66
C GLY A 58 1.39 20.22 -3.55
N HIS A 59 1.12 20.73 -2.36
CA HIS A 59 2.00 20.62 -1.18
C HIS A 59 2.03 19.23 -0.53
N GLY A 60 1.20 18.28 -0.99
CA GLY A 60 1.12 16.93 -0.45
C GLY A 60 1.42 15.85 -1.49
N TYR A 61 1.54 14.62 -1.02
CA TYR A 61 1.57 13.46 -1.90
C TYR A 61 0.71 12.32 -1.31
N SER A 62 0.39 11.34 -2.14
CA SER A 62 -0.25 10.09 -1.72
C SER A 62 0.44 8.94 -2.41
N VAL A 63 0.45 7.76 -1.79
CA VAL A 63 0.96 6.53 -2.39
C VAL A 63 -0.24 5.67 -2.78
N ARG A 64 -0.40 5.42 -4.08
CA ARG A 64 -1.39 4.50 -4.61
C ARG A 64 -0.85 3.08 -4.49
N ILE A 65 -1.55 2.25 -3.73
CA ILE A 65 -1.17 0.86 -3.49
C ILE A 65 -2.31 -0.02 -3.98
N THR A 66 -1.97 -1.06 -4.73
CA THR A 66 -2.90 -2.13 -5.11
C THR A 66 -2.56 -3.35 -4.26
N ALA A 67 -3.40 -3.64 -3.28
CA ALA A 67 -3.17 -4.73 -2.32
C ALA A 67 -4.48 -5.31 -1.79
N PRO A 68 -4.45 -6.49 -1.15
CA PRO A 68 -5.62 -7.07 -0.53
C PRO A 68 -6.22 -6.13 0.51
N LEU A 69 -7.55 -6.12 0.64
CA LEU A 69 -8.24 -5.28 1.63
C LEU A 69 -7.77 -5.57 3.07
N ALA A 70 -7.39 -6.82 3.37
CA ALA A 70 -6.80 -7.20 4.66
C ALA A 70 -5.48 -6.44 4.94
N LEU A 71 -4.62 -6.29 3.93
CA LEU A 71 -3.37 -5.51 4.04
C LEU A 71 -3.68 -4.04 4.28
N HIS A 72 -4.67 -3.47 3.59
CA HIS A 72 -5.09 -2.09 3.83
C HIS A 72 -5.61 -1.86 5.26
N ARG A 73 -6.31 -2.85 5.84
CA ARG A 73 -6.77 -2.81 7.24
C ARG A 73 -5.60 -2.93 8.22
N ALA A 74 -4.67 -3.84 8.00
CA ALA A 74 -3.46 -3.97 8.80
C ALA A 74 -2.63 -2.67 8.80
N ALA A 75 -2.44 -2.05 7.63
CA ALA A 75 -1.79 -0.75 7.52
C ALA A 75 -2.53 0.35 8.31
N LEU A 76 -3.87 0.34 8.28
CA LEU A 76 -4.69 1.29 9.04
C LEU A 76 -4.52 1.11 10.56
N GLU A 77 -4.51 -0.13 11.03
CA GLU A 77 -4.28 -0.48 12.45
C GLU A 77 -2.88 -0.07 12.91
N GLN A 78 -1.85 -0.37 12.11
CA GLN A 78 -0.46 0.02 12.40
C GLN A 78 -0.27 1.54 12.43
N SER A 79 -1.03 2.29 11.61
CA SER A 79 -1.00 3.75 11.61
C SER A 79 -1.85 4.42 12.70
N ALA A 80 -2.54 3.67 13.56
CA ALA A 80 -3.42 4.23 14.59
C ALA A 80 -2.65 5.06 15.62
N ALA A 81 -1.42 4.67 15.96
CA ALA A 81 -0.56 5.43 16.87
C ALA A 81 -0.27 6.85 16.34
N LEU A 82 -0.04 6.97 15.03
CA LEU A 82 0.21 8.25 14.36
C LEU A 82 -1.00 9.19 14.46
N ALA A 83 -2.23 8.67 14.46
CA ALA A 83 -3.44 9.49 14.57
C ALA A 83 -3.53 10.31 15.87
N ASN A 84 -2.76 9.93 16.90
CA ASN A 84 -2.65 10.66 18.16
C ASN A 84 -1.56 11.74 18.17
N ALA A 85 -0.67 11.78 17.17
CA ALA A 85 0.44 12.72 17.13
C ALA A 85 0.02 14.17 16.84
N GLY A 86 -1.13 14.38 16.18
CA GLY A 86 -1.65 15.72 15.92
C GLY A 86 -2.89 15.78 15.03
N PRO A 87 -3.44 16.98 14.77
CA PRO A 87 -4.65 17.16 13.96
C PRO A 87 -4.48 16.72 12.50
N THR A 88 -3.30 16.97 11.92
CA THR A 88 -2.99 16.64 10.52
C THR A 88 -2.91 15.12 10.34
N GLU A 89 -2.27 14.45 11.28
CA GLU A 89 -2.09 13.01 11.33
C GLU A 89 -3.43 12.30 11.51
N ARG A 90 -4.24 12.79 12.44
CA ARG A 90 -5.62 12.31 12.62
C ARG A 90 -6.45 12.45 11.36
N LYS A 91 -6.33 13.59 10.65
CA LYS A 91 -7.04 13.79 9.37
C LYS A 91 -6.56 12.78 8.32
N ALA A 92 -5.25 12.59 8.20
CA ALA A 92 -4.69 11.64 7.25
C ALA A 92 -5.16 10.20 7.54
N HIS A 93 -5.17 9.80 8.81
CA HIS A 93 -5.67 8.49 9.25
C HIS A 93 -7.16 8.32 8.92
N ARG A 94 -8.00 9.32 9.26
CA ARG A 94 -9.44 9.31 8.94
C ARG A 94 -9.71 9.23 7.44
N VAL A 95 -8.95 9.96 6.61
CA VAL A 95 -9.10 9.91 5.15
C VAL A 95 -8.80 8.50 4.63
N TYR A 96 -7.74 7.87 5.12
CA TYR A 96 -7.41 6.51 4.71
C TYR A 96 -8.45 5.50 5.22
N ALA A 97 -8.88 5.60 6.48
CA ALA A 97 -9.95 4.78 7.04
C ALA A 97 -11.24 4.84 6.21
N ALA A 98 -11.68 6.05 5.84
CA ALA A 98 -12.87 6.25 5.03
C ALA A 98 -12.77 5.57 3.65
N ARG A 99 -11.59 5.59 3.03
CA ARG A 99 -11.33 4.91 1.75
C ARG A 99 -11.42 3.38 1.88
N VAL A 100 -10.85 2.82 2.94
CA VAL A 100 -10.94 1.38 3.25
C VAL A 100 -12.40 0.97 3.48
N THR A 101 -13.14 1.73 4.29
CA THR A 101 -14.56 1.47 4.57
C THR A 101 -15.42 1.57 3.31
N ALA A 102 -15.18 2.56 2.43
CA ALA A 102 -15.92 2.70 1.18
C ALA A 102 -15.72 1.48 0.27
N VAL A 103 -14.49 1.02 0.09
CA VAL A 103 -14.22 -0.20 -0.71
C VAL A 103 -14.83 -1.45 -0.07
N GLN A 104 -14.78 -1.56 1.25
CA GLN A 104 -15.46 -2.66 1.95
C GLN A 104 -16.96 -2.63 1.71
N ALA A 105 -17.60 -1.46 1.78
CA ALA A 105 -19.04 -1.31 1.55
C ALA A 105 -19.44 -1.66 0.11
N THR A 106 -18.67 -1.23 -0.89
CA THR A 106 -18.88 -1.58 -2.31
C THR A 106 -18.75 -3.08 -2.54
N ARG A 107 -17.84 -3.77 -1.84
CA ARG A 107 -17.67 -5.22 -2.00
C ARG A 107 -18.77 -6.04 -1.35
N LEU A 108 -19.38 -5.51 -0.29
CA LEU A 108 -20.51 -6.16 0.39
C LEU A 108 -21.83 -5.97 -0.37
N HIS A 109 -21.91 -4.99 -1.26
CA HIS A 109 -23.10 -4.72 -2.09
C HIS A 109 -22.70 -4.63 -3.57
N PRO A 110 -22.44 -5.79 -4.23
CA PRO A 110 -22.36 -5.80 -5.69
C PRO A 110 -23.76 -5.48 -6.23
N SER A 111 -23.94 -4.32 -6.86
CA SER A 111 -25.13 -4.02 -7.68
C SER A 111 -25.16 -4.86 -8.94
#